data_AF-A0A1B9AS94-F1
#
_entry.id   AF-A0A1B9AS94-F1
#
_cell.length_a   1.000
_cell.length_b   1.000
_cell.length_c   1.000
_cell.angle_alpha   90.00
_cell.angle_beta   90.00
_cell.angle_gamma   90.00
#
_symmetry.space_group_name_H-M   'P 1'
#
loop_
_entity.id
_entity.type
_entity.pdbx_description
1 polymer ?
#
loop_
_entity_poly.entity_id
_entity_poly.type
_entity_poly.pdbx_seq_one_letter_code
_entity_poly.pdbx_strand_id
1 'polypeptide(L)'
;MSKQDKIGEISIILKRKIVTAVVSSLIFSLIFSIPAGFEGDLFYNLYYMNFMIVITYGVMTSIFSDWFSRKLSKKGVIREIASFLFHVVFGSMLQVFGLISAISFFIVDRLLIRVKIGWMSVFIALLIVVLAFLFLINR
;
A
#
# COMPACT_ATOMS: atom_id res chain seq x y z
N MET A 1 6.04 28.59 -0.21
CA MET A 1 5.05 27.56 0.16
C MET A 1 4.68 27.78 1.61
N SER A 2 3.41 28.05 1.89
CA SER A 2 2.93 28.33 3.24
C SER A 2 2.95 27.05 4.10
N LYS A 3 2.91 27.19 5.43
CA LYS A 3 2.79 26.04 6.35
C LYS A 3 1.51 25.23 6.07
N GLN A 4 0.45 25.90 5.63
CA GLN A 4 -0.84 25.31 5.34
C GLN A 4 -0.80 24.46 4.06
N ASP A 5 -0.06 24.90 3.04
CA ASP A 5 0.12 24.14 1.79
C ASP A 5 0.84 22.81 2.03
N LYS A 6 1.88 22.81 2.88
CA LYS A 6 2.62 21.60 3.28
C LYS A 6 1.72 20.57 3.98
N ILE A 7 0.86 21.04 4.88
CA ILE A 7 -0.07 20.16 5.61
C ILE A 7 -1.08 19.52 4.65
N GLY A 8 -1.59 20.30 3.69
CA GLY A 8 -2.48 19.80 2.65
C GLY A 8 -1.85 18.70 1.79
N GLU A 9 -0.61 18.90 1.34
CA GLU A 9 0.13 17.92 0.55
C GLU A 9 0.35 16.61 1.31
N ILE A 10 0.78 16.71 2.58
CA ILE A 10 0.99 15.54 3.45
C ILE A 10 -0.32 14.77 3.63
N SER A 11 -1.44 15.48 3.86
CA SER A 11 -2.76 14.86 4.00
C SER A 11 -3.17 14.07 2.75
N ILE A 12 -2.93 14.64 1.55
CA ILE A 12 -3.24 13.97 0.28
C ILE A 12 -2.41 12.69 0.11
N ILE A 13 -1.10 12.76 0.41
CA ILE A 13 -0.21 11.60 0.32
C ILE A 13 -0.64 10.52 1.32
N LEU A 14 -0.89 10.88 2.57
CA LEU A 14 -1.23 9.92 3.62
C LEU A 14 -2.54 9.18 3.32
N LYS A 15 -3.59 9.91 2.93
CA LYS A 15 -4.88 9.31 2.56
C LYS A 15 -4.71 8.28 1.43
N ARG A 16 -3.91 8.63 0.41
CA ARG A 16 -3.62 7.70 -0.70
C ARG A 16 -2.89 6.46 -0.19
N LYS A 17 -1.80 6.60 0.58
CA LYS A 17 -1.00 5.47 1.08
C LYS A 17 -1.82 4.50 1.94
N ILE A 18 -2.76 5.01 2.76
CA ILE A 18 -3.65 4.14 3.57
C ILE A 18 -4.60 3.34 2.67
N VAL A 19 -5.25 3.99 1.71
CA VAL A 19 -6.15 3.29 0.77
C VAL A 19 -5.36 2.29 -0.07
N THR A 20 -4.15 2.66 -0.53
CA THR A 20 -3.24 1.75 -1.21
C THR A 20 -2.97 0.51 -0.37
N ALA A 21 -2.66 0.67 0.93
CA ALA A 21 -2.35 -0.45 1.82
C ALA A 21 -3.51 -1.45 1.93
N VAL A 22 -4.74 -0.94 2.04
CA VAL A 22 -5.96 -1.76 2.09
C VAL A 22 -6.16 -2.50 0.77
N VAL A 23 -6.11 -1.77 -0.36
CA VAL A 23 -6.39 -2.34 -1.69
C VAL A 23 -5.31 -3.31 -2.14
N SER A 24 -4.03 -2.99 -1.93
CA SER A 24 -2.93 -3.88 -2.30
C SER A 24 -2.95 -5.16 -1.49
N SER A 25 -3.38 -5.10 -0.23
CA SER A 25 -3.49 -6.30 0.62
C SER A 25 -4.66 -7.18 0.21
N LEU A 26 -5.77 -6.59 -0.25
CA LEU A 26 -6.88 -7.32 -0.84
C LEU A 26 -6.43 -8.05 -2.12
N ILE A 27 -5.70 -7.36 -3.00
CA ILE A 27 -5.17 -7.96 -4.23
C ILE A 27 -4.19 -9.09 -3.89
N PHE A 28 -3.30 -8.87 -2.92
CA PHE A 28 -2.35 -9.88 -2.47
C PHE A 28 -3.08 -11.13 -1.96
N SER A 29 -4.06 -10.99 -1.08
CA SER A 29 -4.79 -12.14 -0.56
C SER A 29 -5.54 -12.90 -1.65
N LEU A 30 -6.16 -12.21 -2.62
CA LEU A 30 -6.81 -12.85 -3.77
C LEU A 30 -5.82 -13.64 -4.63
N ILE A 31 -4.64 -13.07 -4.93
CA ILE A 31 -3.62 -13.73 -5.77
C ILE A 31 -3.18 -15.06 -5.14
N PHE A 32 -3.05 -15.12 -3.83
CA PHE A 32 -2.56 -16.31 -3.13
C PHE A 32 -3.65 -17.27 -2.68
N SER A 33 -4.89 -16.82 -2.44
CA SER A 33 -5.98 -17.69 -1.99
C SER A 33 -6.71 -18.37 -3.14
N ILE A 34 -6.85 -17.72 -4.31
CA ILE A 34 -7.60 -18.27 -5.44
C ILE A 34 -6.98 -19.58 -5.98
N PRO A 35 -5.66 -19.66 -6.24
CA PRO A 35 -5.05 -20.89 -6.75
C PRO A 35 -5.18 -22.09 -5.79
N ALA A 36 -5.38 -21.84 -4.51
CA ALA A 36 -5.60 -22.85 -3.48
C ALA A 36 -7.08 -23.30 -3.36
N GLY A 37 -7.97 -22.87 -4.27
CA GLY A 37 -9.40 -23.21 -4.22
C GLY A 37 -10.27 -22.22 -3.44
N PHE A 38 -9.72 -21.06 -3.07
CA PHE A 38 -10.38 -20.00 -2.30
C PHE A 38 -10.94 -20.48 -0.95
N GLU A 39 -10.04 -20.72 -0.01
CA GLU A 39 -10.39 -20.92 1.39
C GLU A 39 -10.52 -19.58 2.12
N GLY A 40 -11.66 -19.36 2.77
CA GLY A 40 -11.96 -18.08 3.43
C GLY A 40 -10.94 -17.71 4.51
N ASP A 41 -10.55 -18.68 5.35
CA ASP A 41 -9.64 -18.41 6.47
C ASP A 41 -8.22 -18.09 5.96
N LEU A 42 -7.77 -18.78 4.92
CA LEU A 42 -6.52 -18.46 4.22
C LEU A 42 -6.57 -17.04 3.65
N PHE A 43 -7.66 -16.67 2.97
CA PHE A 43 -7.83 -15.33 2.42
C PHE A 43 -7.77 -14.25 3.49
N TYR A 44 -8.51 -14.40 4.60
CA TYR A 44 -8.51 -13.41 5.67
C TYR A 44 -7.15 -13.34 6.38
N ASN A 45 -6.51 -14.46 6.66
CA ASN A 45 -5.18 -14.48 7.27
C ASN A 45 -4.14 -13.79 6.40
N LEU A 46 -4.12 -14.08 5.08
CA LEU A 46 -3.21 -13.42 4.13
C LEU A 46 -3.51 -11.92 4.01
N TYR A 47 -4.80 -11.55 3.98
CA TYR A 47 -5.22 -10.15 3.93
C TYR A 47 -4.70 -9.37 5.14
N TYR A 48 -4.91 -9.92 6.33
CA TYR A 48 -4.46 -9.32 7.60
C TYR A 48 -2.96 -9.22 7.71
N MET A 49 -2.27 -10.33 7.49
CA MET A 49 -0.81 -10.40 7.55
C MET A 49 -0.21 -9.38 6.59
N ASN A 50 -0.67 -9.35 5.34
CA ASN A 50 -0.15 -8.41 4.36
C ASN A 50 -0.50 -6.96 4.70
N PHE A 51 -1.72 -6.70 5.18
CA PHE A 51 -2.12 -5.35 5.61
C PHE A 51 -1.22 -4.84 6.73
N MET A 52 -0.92 -5.66 7.75
CA MET A 52 -0.05 -5.28 8.86
C MET A 52 1.37 -4.98 8.40
N ILE A 53 1.93 -5.80 7.49
CA ILE A 53 3.25 -5.56 6.90
C ILE A 53 3.26 -4.25 6.10
N VAL A 54 2.25 -4.04 5.26
CA VAL A 54 2.20 -2.90 4.36
C VAL A 54 1.94 -1.59 5.10
N ILE A 55 1.01 -1.57 6.05
CA ILE A 55 0.66 -0.34 6.77
C ILE A 55 1.80 0.14 7.68
N THR A 56 2.58 -0.78 8.25
CA THR A 56 3.72 -0.46 9.12
C THR A 56 4.99 -0.19 8.34
N TYR A 57 5.40 -1.11 7.47
CA TYR A 57 6.67 -1.05 6.75
C TYR A 57 6.51 -0.48 5.33
N GLY A 58 5.52 -0.95 4.59
CA GLY A 58 5.30 -0.58 3.18
C GLY A 58 5.04 0.92 2.99
N VAL A 59 4.17 1.52 3.82
CA VAL A 59 3.86 2.96 3.74
C VAL A 59 5.10 3.81 4.04
N MET A 60 5.85 3.48 5.09
CA MET A 60 7.08 4.22 5.45
C MET A 60 8.13 4.13 4.34
N THR A 61 8.37 2.91 3.86
CA THR A 61 9.26 2.63 2.74
C THR A 61 8.88 3.43 1.50
N SER A 62 7.58 3.52 1.22
CA SER A 62 7.08 4.21 0.05
C SER A 62 7.25 5.72 0.13
N ILE A 63 6.96 6.32 1.28
CA ILE A 63 7.20 7.75 1.53
C ILE A 63 8.69 8.06 1.39
N PHE A 64 9.56 7.23 1.96
CA PHE A 64 11.00 7.39 1.88
C PHE A 64 11.51 7.27 0.44
N SER A 65 11.07 6.26 -0.30
CA SER A 65 11.41 6.03 -1.71
C SER A 65 10.97 7.18 -2.61
N ASP A 66 9.75 7.69 -2.42
CA ASP A 66 9.23 8.86 -3.15
C ASP A 66 10.04 10.12 -2.84
N TRP A 67 10.39 10.32 -1.57
CA TRP A 67 11.20 11.44 -1.15
C TRP A 67 12.62 11.37 -1.73
N PHE A 68 13.26 10.21 -1.66
CA PHE A 68 14.64 10.05 -2.11
C PHE A 68 14.76 10.09 -3.64
N SER A 69 13.82 9.48 -4.37
CA SER A 69 13.78 9.56 -5.83
C SER A 69 13.61 10.99 -6.36
N ARG A 70 12.81 11.84 -5.69
CA ARG A 70 12.69 13.28 -6.00
C ARG A 70 14.01 14.02 -5.82
N LYS A 71 14.85 13.60 -4.88
CA LYS A 71 16.18 14.18 -4.65
C LYS A 71 17.17 13.78 -5.74
N LEU A 72 17.06 12.55 -6.26
CA LEU A 72 17.95 12.03 -7.30
C LEU A 72 17.66 12.59 -8.69
N SER A 73 16.39 12.78 -9.05
CA SER A 73 16.06 13.25 -10.40
C SER A 73 14.81 14.11 -10.45
N LYS A 74 14.90 15.20 -11.21
CA LYS A 74 13.76 16.06 -11.57
C LYS A 74 12.97 15.51 -12.78
N LYS A 75 13.54 14.58 -13.56
CA LYS A 75 12.85 13.97 -14.71
C LYS A 75 11.86 12.91 -14.21
N GLY A 76 10.59 13.07 -14.56
CA GLY A 76 9.49 12.21 -14.10
C GLY A 76 9.78 10.71 -14.27
N VAL A 77 10.15 10.27 -15.47
CA VAL A 77 10.41 8.84 -15.77
C VAL A 77 11.52 8.26 -14.89
N ILE A 78 12.66 8.96 -14.77
CA ILE A 78 13.80 8.49 -13.96
C ILE A 78 13.42 8.43 -12.48
N ARG A 79 12.61 9.39 -12.00
CA ARG A 79 12.10 9.40 -10.62
C ARG A 79 11.22 8.18 -10.34
N GLU A 80 10.29 7.85 -11.23
CA GLU A 80 9.41 6.69 -11.05
C GLU A 80 10.22 5.38 -11.05
N ILE A 81 11.19 5.24 -11.98
CA ILE A 81 12.10 4.07 -12.02
C ILE A 81 12.90 3.96 -10.73
N ALA A 82 13.51 5.05 -10.27
CA ALA A 82 14.27 5.06 -9.02
C ALA A 82 13.38 4.67 -7.83
N SER A 83 12.16 5.22 -7.75
CA SER A 83 11.23 4.87 -6.68
C SER A 83 10.81 3.39 -6.71
N PHE A 84 10.59 2.84 -7.91
CA PHE A 84 10.30 1.43 -8.10
C PHE A 84 11.47 0.56 -7.64
N LEU A 85 12.70 0.87 -8.06
CA LEU A 85 13.89 0.12 -7.64
C LEU A 85 14.07 0.12 -6.13
N PHE A 86 13.84 1.26 -5.46
CA PHE A 86 13.86 1.29 -4.00
C PHE A 86 12.76 0.40 -3.39
N HIS A 87 11.54 0.39 -3.92
CA HIS A 87 10.49 -0.52 -3.42
C HIS A 87 10.88 -1.99 -3.58
N VAL A 88 11.49 -2.36 -4.71
CA VAL A 88 11.98 -3.73 -4.94
C VAL A 88 13.09 -4.08 -3.94
N VAL A 89 14.04 -3.18 -3.70
CA VAL A 89 15.14 -3.39 -2.74
C VAL A 89 14.62 -3.51 -1.30
N PHE A 90 13.72 -2.63 -0.88
CA PHE A 90 13.15 -2.70 0.48
C PHE A 90 12.18 -3.86 0.65
N GLY A 91 11.45 -4.23 -0.41
CA GLY A 91 10.56 -5.38 -0.42
C GLY A 91 11.31 -6.70 -0.35
N SER A 92 12.46 -6.81 -1.03
CA SER A 92 13.28 -8.02 -1.00
C SER A 92 13.90 -8.31 0.37
N MET A 93 14.05 -7.31 1.24
CA MET A 93 14.43 -7.51 2.65
C MET A 93 13.43 -8.38 3.42
N LEU A 94 12.17 -8.41 2.99
CA LEU A 94 11.09 -9.22 3.53
C LEU A 94 10.84 -10.50 2.70
N GLN A 95 11.86 -10.97 1.97
CA GLN A 95 11.84 -12.17 1.13
C GLN A 95 10.77 -12.11 0.01
N VAL A 96 10.33 -13.28 -0.48
CA VAL A 96 9.45 -13.39 -1.66
C VAL A 96 8.08 -12.77 -1.42
N PHE A 97 7.47 -13.02 -0.25
CA PHE A 97 6.17 -12.42 0.10
C PHE A 97 6.25 -10.90 0.23
N GLY A 98 7.31 -10.40 0.86
CA GLY A 98 7.57 -8.97 0.96
C GLY A 98 7.78 -8.29 -0.39
N LEU A 99 8.48 -8.96 -1.31
CA LEU A 99 8.69 -8.45 -2.66
C LEU A 99 7.38 -8.34 -3.44
N ILE A 100 6.54 -9.39 -3.43
CA ILE A 100 5.25 -9.38 -4.12
C ILE A 100 4.35 -8.30 -3.51
N SER A 101 4.32 -8.21 -2.18
CA SER A 101 3.60 -7.15 -1.46
C SER A 101 4.07 -5.74 -1.86
N ALA A 102 5.39 -5.51 -1.91
CA ALA A 102 5.96 -4.22 -2.29
C ALA A 102 5.64 -3.83 -3.74
N ILE A 103 5.68 -4.80 -4.67
CA ILE A 103 5.30 -4.59 -6.07
C ILE A 103 3.80 -4.26 -6.17
N SER A 104 2.93 -5.05 -5.54
CA SER A 104 1.48 -4.81 -5.50
C SER A 104 1.16 -3.44 -4.91
N PHE A 105 1.79 -3.08 -3.80
CA PHE A 105 1.63 -1.76 -3.18
C PHE A 105 2.06 -0.64 -4.11
N PHE A 106 3.24 -0.76 -4.74
CA PHE A 106 3.75 0.26 -5.66
C PHE A 106 2.80 0.49 -6.83
N ILE A 107 2.33 -0.58 -7.47
CA ILE A 107 1.41 -0.50 -8.61
C ILE A 107 0.12 0.23 -8.19
N VAL A 108 -0.51 -0.20 -7.10
CA VAL A 108 -1.74 0.41 -6.60
C VAL A 108 -1.52 1.88 -6.25
N ASP A 109 -0.39 2.24 -5.61
CA ASP A 109 -0.11 3.63 -5.24
C ASP A 109 -0.03 4.53 -6.47
N ARG A 110 0.63 4.08 -7.55
CA ARG A 110 0.76 4.84 -8.79
C ARG A 110 -0.57 4.98 -9.53
N LEU A 111 -1.41 3.95 -9.50
CA LEU A 111 -2.75 4.03 -10.08
C LEU A 111 -3.62 5.04 -9.31
N LEU A 112 -3.53 5.05 -7.99
CA LEU A 112 -4.31 5.94 -7.12
C LEU A 112 -3.83 7.41 -7.14
N ILE A 113 -2.67 7.72 -7.73
CA ILE A 113 -2.26 9.13 -7.96
C ILE A 113 -3.29 9.88 -8.81
N ARG A 114 -3.98 9.20 -9.73
CA ARG A 114 -4.96 9.79 -10.64
C ARG A 114 -6.35 9.94 -10.01
N VAL A 115 -6.55 9.46 -8.79
CA VAL A 115 -7.85 9.41 -8.11
C VAL A 115 -7.89 10.46 -6.99
N LYS A 116 -8.98 11.24 -6.93
CA LYS A 116 -9.21 12.17 -5.82
C LYS A 116 -9.69 11.40 -4.59
N ILE A 117 -8.80 11.18 -3.62
CA ILE A 117 -9.10 10.44 -2.40
C ILE A 117 -9.48 11.42 -1.27
N GLY A 118 -10.75 11.32 -0.85
CA GLY A 118 -11.28 12.00 0.34
C GLY A 118 -11.08 11.18 1.61
N TRP A 119 -11.28 11.81 2.78
CA TRP A 119 -11.22 11.10 4.06
C TRP A 119 -12.30 10.02 4.19
N MET A 120 -13.47 10.21 3.55
CA MET A 120 -14.52 9.18 3.49
C MET A 120 -14.00 7.88 2.87
N SER A 121 -13.22 7.94 1.80
CA SER A 121 -12.63 6.75 1.18
C SER A 121 -11.68 6.02 2.13
N VAL A 122 -10.94 6.77 2.96
CA VAL A 122 -10.05 6.20 3.98
C VAL A 122 -10.86 5.50 5.07
N PHE A 123 -11.91 6.15 5.59
CA PHE A 123 -12.76 5.53 6.61
C PHE A 123 -13.47 4.27 6.09
N ILE A 124 -13.96 4.29 4.86
CA ILE A 124 -14.55 3.12 4.22
C ILE A 124 -13.50 2.00 4.07
N ALA A 125 -12.30 2.33 3.61
CA ALA A 125 -11.23 1.35 3.45
C ALA A 125 -10.82 0.71 4.80
N LEU A 126 -10.71 1.51 5.86
CA LEU A 126 -10.41 1.00 7.20
C LEU A 126 -11.58 0.21 7.81
N LEU A 127 -12.82 0.60 7.53
CA LEU A 127 -14.00 -0.16 7.94
C LEU A 127 -14.00 -1.56 7.31
N ILE A 128 -13.61 -1.69 6.04
CA ILE A 128 -13.46 -2.99 5.38
C ILE A 128 -12.46 -3.88 6.12
N VAL A 129 -11.33 -3.30 6.57
CA VAL A 129 -10.40 -4.03 7.44
C VAL A 129 -11.16 -4.47 8.68
N VAL A 130 -11.67 -3.57 9.52
CA VAL A 130 -12.35 -3.93 10.78
C VAL A 130 -13.42 -5.01 10.59
N LEU A 131 -14.26 -4.92 9.55
CA LEU A 131 -15.28 -5.92 9.26
C LEU A 131 -14.69 -7.29 8.90
N ALA A 132 -13.61 -7.33 8.11
CA ALA A 132 -12.89 -8.57 7.83
C ALA A 132 -12.29 -9.20 9.10
N PHE A 133 -11.90 -8.39 10.10
CA PHE A 133 -11.35 -8.89 11.37
C PHE A 133 -12.46 -9.55 12.19
N LEU A 134 -13.58 -8.84 12.32
CA LEU A 134 -14.75 -9.31 13.04
C LEU A 134 -15.33 -10.58 12.40
N PHE A 135 -15.27 -10.70 11.07
CA PHE A 135 -15.66 -11.93 10.41
C PHE A 135 -14.73 -13.10 10.76
N LEU A 136 -13.41 -12.87 10.73
CA LEU A 136 -12.41 -13.91 11.03
C LEU A 136 -12.53 -14.43 12.48
N ILE A 137 -12.76 -13.56 13.46
CA ILE A 137 -12.82 -13.96 14.88
C ILE A 137 -14.15 -14.62 15.29
N ASN A 138 -15.23 -14.37 14.55
CA ASN A 138 -16.56 -14.91 14.85
C ASN A 138 -16.86 -16.22 14.09
N ARG A 139 -15.83 -16.84 13.50
CA ARG A 139 -15.90 -18.09 12.76
C ARG A 139 -15.30 -19.22 13.58
#